data_AF-A0A7V4D7Z2-F1
#
_entry.id   AF-A0A7V4D7Z2-F1
#
_cell.length_a   1.000
_cell.length_b   1.000
_cell.length_c   1.000
_cell.angle_alpha   90.00
_cell.angle_beta   90.00
_cell.angle_gamma   90.00
#
_symmetry.space_group_name_H-M   'P 1'
#
loop_
_entity.id
_entity.type
_entity.pdbx_description
1 polymer ?
#
loop_
_entity_poly.entity_id
_entity_poly.type
_entity_poly.pdbx_seq_one_letter_code
_entity_poly.pdbx_strand_id
1 'polypeptide(L)'
;MINIFLGIFLSVFILLFPQDLKAINLERILFIESGVIFFGMLYVKTKIAVNIYKRTKDPQYFHYSYFGKKVLHPNVVKMPELFTYFLTLPLTLVCGAYFIVKLGCGK
;
A
#
# COMPACT_ATOMS: atom_id res chain seq x y z
N MET A 1 -0.79 16.12 19.82
CA MET A 1 -0.56 15.60 21.19
C MET A 1 -1.71 14.74 21.69
N ILE A 2 -2.98 15.16 21.55
CA ILE A 2 -4.16 14.36 21.95
C ILE A 2 -4.13 12.92 21.40
N ASN A 3 -3.84 12.72 20.10
CA ASN A 3 -3.86 11.37 19.51
C ASN A 3 -2.80 10.41 20.09
N ILE A 4 -1.62 10.93 20.45
CA ILE A 4 -0.55 10.14 21.05
C ILE A 4 -0.94 9.74 22.48
N PHE A 5 -1.48 10.68 23.24
CA PHE A 5 -1.92 10.44 24.61
C PHE A 5 -3.10 9.45 24.65
N LEU A 6 -4.07 9.61 23.75
CA LEU A 6 -5.19 8.69 23.57
C LEU A 6 -4.70 7.28 23.21
N GLY A 7 -3.72 7.17 22.31
CA GLY A 7 -3.16 5.88 21.90
C GLY A 7 -2.42 5.15 23.02
N ILE A 8 -1.61 5.88 23.80
CA ILE A 8 -0.91 5.31 24.97
C ILE A 8 -1.93 4.87 26.03
N PHE A 9 -2.92 5.72 26.32
CA PHE A 9 -3.98 5.40 27.28
C PHE A 9 -4.77 4.15 26.87
N LEU A 10 -5.17 4.06 25.60
CA LEU A 10 -5.85 2.89 25.07
C LEU A 10 -4.99 1.62 25.18
N SER A 11 -3.70 1.73 24.87
CA SER A 11 -2.76 0.61 24.90
C SER A 11 -2.58 0.06 26.33
N VAL A 12 -2.48 0.95 27.32
CA VAL A 12 -2.39 0.56 28.73
C VAL A 12 -3.71 -0.07 29.20
N PHE A 13 -4.86 0.49 28.80
CA PHE A 13 -6.18 -0.04 29.14
C PHE A 13 -6.39 -1.46 28.59
N ILE A 14 -5.98 -1.69 27.34
CA ILE A 14 -5.96 -2.99 26.66
C ILE A 14 -5.14 -4.02 27.45
N LEU A 15 -3.96 -3.65 27.96
CA LEU A 15 -3.11 -4.55 28.74
C LEU A 15 -3.69 -4.90 30.11
N LEU A 16 -4.45 -3.99 30.74
CA LEU A 16 -5.04 -4.18 32.06
C LEU A 16 -6.31 -5.04 32.04
N PHE A 17 -7.08 -5.02 30.94
CA PHE A 17 -8.33 -5.78 30.79
C PHE A 17 -8.27 -6.77 29.61
N PRO A 18 -7.42 -7.82 29.67
CA PRO A 18 -7.26 -8.79 28.58
C PRO A 18 -8.48 -9.69 28.37
N GLN A 19 -9.42 -9.69 29.30
CA GLN A 19 -10.66 -10.48 29.23
C GLN A 19 -11.62 -9.91 28.18
N ASP A 20 -11.71 -8.58 28.09
CA ASP A 20 -12.54 -7.88 27.10
C ASP A 20 -11.93 -7.99 25.69
N LEU A 21 -10.60 -8.08 25.58
CA LEU A 21 -9.91 -8.35 24.31
C LEU A 21 -10.18 -9.74 23.75
N LYS A 22 -10.39 -10.75 24.61
CA LYS A 22 -10.76 -12.10 24.17
C LYS A 22 -12.20 -12.17 23.67
N ALA A 23 -13.08 -11.30 24.17
CA ALA A 23 -14.44 -11.14 23.66
C ALA A 23 -14.43 -10.46 22.28
N ILE A 24 -13.40 -9.65 21.99
CA ILE A 24 -13.19 -9.05 20.69
C ILE A 24 -12.56 -10.08 19.75
N ASN A 25 -13.19 -10.28 18.59
CA ASN A 25 -12.68 -11.17 17.56
C ASN A 25 -11.52 -10.49 16.81
N LEU A 26 -10.34 -10.45 17.45
CA LEU A 26 -9.11 -9.80 16.94
C LEU A 26 -8.76 -10.26 15.53
N GLU A 27 -9.02 -11.52 15.22
CA GLU A 27 -8.82 -12.09 13.89
C GLU A 27 -9.63 -11.36 12.82
N ARG A 28 -10.91 -11.05 13.11
CA ARG A 28 -11.79 -10.30 12.20
C ARG A 28 -11.35 -8.85 12.05
N ILE A 29 -10.86 -8.22 13.11
CA ILE A 29 -10.32 -6.85 13.06
C ILE A 29 -9.08 -6.80 12.19
N LEU A 30 -8.11 -7.68 12.42
CA LEU A 30 -6.89 -7.78 11.64
C LEU A 30 -7.18 -8.10 10.16
N PHE A 31 -8.20 -8.91 9.88
CA PHE A 31 -8.66 -9.16 8.52
C PHE A 31 -9.15 -7.88 7.83
N ILE A 32 -10.01 -7.10 8.50
CA ILE A 32 -10.52 -5.84 7.94
C ILE A 32 -9.38 -4.82 7.77
N GLU A 33 -8.52 -4.67 8.78
CA GLU A 33 -7.41 -3.73 8.77
C GLU A 33 -6.40 -4.05 7.65
N SER A 34 -5.99 -5.31 7.53
CA SER A 34 -5.09 -5.76 6.46
C SER A 34 -5.69 -5.55 5.07
N GLY A 35 -7.00 -5.76 4.90
CA GLY A 35 -7.72 -5.46 3.66
C GLY A 35 -7.70 -3.97 3.32
N VAL A 36 -8.02 -3.10 4.27
CA VAL A 36 -8.00 -1.64 4.09
C VAL A 36 -6.60 -1.16 3.71
N ILE A 37 -5.57 -1.62 4.42
CA ILE A 37 -4.16 -1.29 4.12
C ILE A 37 -3.80 -1.77 2.72
N PHE A 38 -4.16 -3.01 2.36
CA PHE A 38 -3.87 -3.58 1.05
C PHE A 38 -4.51 -2.77 -0.09
N PHE A 39 -5.81 -2.47 -0.02
CA PHE A 39 -6.49 -1.67 -1.03
C PHE A 39 -5.97 -0.24 -1.10
N GLY A 40 -5.65 0.39 0.04
CA GLY A 40 -5.04 1.71 0.06
C GLY A 40 -3.69 1.73 -0.65
N MET A 41 -2.85 0.73 -0.42
CA MET A 41 -1.54 0.60 -1.08
C MET A 41 -1.68 0.30 -2.58
N LEU A 42 -2.66 -0.50 -2.95
CA LEU A 42 -2.96 -0.83 -4.34
C LEU A 42 -3.44 0.41 -5.12
N TYR A 43 -4.23 1.28 -4.47
CA TYR A 43 -4.63 2.57 -5.02
C TYR A 43 -3.42 3.49 -5.28
N VAL A 44 -2.50 3.63 -4.32
CA VAL A 44 -1.28 4.42 -4.48
C VAL A 44 -0.44 3.91 -5.66
N LYS A 45 -0.21 2.59 -5.73
CA LYS A 45 0.53 1.95 -6.83
C LYS A 45 -0.14 2.18 -8.18
N THR A 46 -1.47 2.08 -8.23
CA THR A 46 -2.26 2.33 -9.45
C THR A 46 -2.10 3.78 -9.91
N LYS A 47 -2.17 4.75 -9.01
CA LYS A 47 -1.94 6.17 -9.36
C LYS A 47 -0.54 6.40 -9.91
N ILE A 48 0.48 5.81 -9.30
CA ILE A 48 1.87 5.91 -9.79
C ILE A 48 1.95 5.32 -11.21
N ALA A 49 1.40 4.12 -11.43
CA ALA A 49 1.40 3.46 -12.73
C ALA A 49 0.69 4.31 -13.80
N VAL A 50 -0.50 4.84 -13.50
CA VAL A 50 -1.25 5.71 -14.42
C VAL A 50 -0.46 6.99 -14.73
N ASN A 51 0.19 7.62 -13.74
CA ASN A 51 0.99 8.82 -13.97
C ASN A 51 2.23 8.54 -14.82
N ILE A 52 2.91 7.41 -14.59
CA ILE A 52 4.02 6.97 -15.44
C ILE A 52 3.50 6.74 -16.87
N TYR A 53 2.40 6.01 -17.02
CA TYR A 53 1.80 5.74 -18.33
C TYR A 53 1.44 7.02 -19.09
N LYS A 54 0.85 8.01 -18.41
CA LYS A 54 0.58 9.33 -19.02
C LYS A 54 1.87 10.01 -19.51
N ARG A 55 2.94 10.01 -18.70
CA ARG A 55 4.25 10.57 -19.10
C ARG A 55 4.90 9.83 -20.26
N THR A 56 4.70 8.51 -20.38
CA THR A 56 5.23 7.77 -21.54
C THR A 56 4.63 8.23 -22.88
N LYS A 57 3.46 8.87 -22.87
CA LYS A 57 2.78 9.40 -24.06
C LYS A 57 3.15 10.85 -24.38
N ASP A 58 3.80 11.54 -23.46
CA ASP A 58 4.13 12.97 -23.60
C ASP A 58 5.40 13.13 -24.45
N PRO A 59 5.36 13.94 -25.53
CA PRO A 59 6.50 14.16 -26.44
C PRO A 59 7.75 14.72 -25.76
N GLN A 60 7.66 15.29 -24.55
CA GLN A 60 8.83 15.74 -23.80
C GLN A 60 9.66 14.60 -23.20
N TYR A 61 9.07 13.40 -23.06
CA TYR A 61 9.67 12.27 -22.35
C TYR A 61 10.04 11.11 -23.26
N PHE A 62 9.91 11.26 -24.57
CA PHE A 62 10.39 10.30 -25.55
C PHE A 62 11.00 11.00 -26.75
N HIS A 63 11.93 10.34 -27.42
CA HIS A 63 12.37 10.70 -28.75
C HIS A 63 12.26 9.48 -29.67
N TYR A 64 12.21 9.70 -30.98
CA TYR A 64 12.34 8.63 -31.95
C TYR A 64 13.82 8.45 -32.28
N SER A 65 14.31 7.22 -32.20
CA SER A 65 15.64 6.84 -32.67
C SER A 65 15.71 6.95 -34.20
N TYR A 66 16.91 6.92 -34.76
CA TYR A 66 17.15 6.91 -36.21
C TYR A 66 16.34 5.81 -36.95
N PHE A 67 16.07 4.69 -36.27
CA PHE A 67 15.25 3.58 -36.77
C PHE A 67 13.74 3.77 -36.59
N GLY A 68 13.26 4.95 -36.21
CA GLY A 68 11.85 5.22 -35.91
C GLY A 68 11.35 4.56 -34.61
N LYS A 69 12.23 3.95 -33.81
CA LYS A 69 11.86 3.32 -32.53
C LYS A 69 11.67 4.38 -31.45
N LYS A 70 10.55 4.33 -30.72
CA LYS A 70 10.30 5.17 -29.55
C LYS A 70 11.26 4.82 -28.41
N VAL A 71 12.06 5.78 -27.96
CA VAL A 71 12.99 5.65 -26.83
C VAL A 71 12.52 6.59 -25.72
N LEU A 72 12.24 6.02 -24.55
CA LEU A 72 11.80 6.76 -23.37
C LEU A 72 13.01 7.32 -22.61
N HIS A 73 12.90 8.57 -22.15
CA HIS A 73 13.90 9.14 -21.25
C HIS A 73 13.77 8.55 -19.84
N PRO A 74 14.89 8.40 -19.09
CA PRO A 74 14.86 7.90 -17.71
C PRO A 74 14.03 8.79 -16.77
N ASN A 75 13.84 10.06 -17.12
CA ASN A 75 13.03 11.02 -16.35
C ASN A 75 11.50 10.76 -16.41
N VAL A 76 11.06 9.76 -17.20
CA VAL A 76 9.65 9.31 -17.22
C VAL A 76 9.20 8.82 -15.83
N VAL A 77 10.10 8.16 -15.10
CA VAL A 77 9.84 7.65 -13.75
C VAL A 77 10.54 8.54 -12.74
N LYS A 78 9.77 9.14 -11.83
CA LYS A 78 10.36 9.96 -10.77
C LYS A 78 10.93 9.04 -9.68
N MET A 79 12.14 9.34 -9.22
CA MET A 79 12.78 8.63 -8.09
C MET A 79 11.87 8.47 -6.86
N PRO A 80 11.15 9.50 -6.35
CA PRO A 80 10.25 9.32 -5.20
C PRO A 80 9.10 8.34 -5.46
N GLU A 81 8.62 8.23 -6.70
CA GLU A 81 7.57 7.26 -7.06
C GLU A 81 8.14 5.84 -7.07
N LEU A 82 9.37 5.67 -7.57
CA LEU A 82 10.09 4.39 -7.55
C LEU A 82 10.34 3.93 -6.11
N PHE A 83 10.87 4.81 -5.25
CA PHE A 83 11.13 4.50 -3.84
C PHE A 83 9.85 4.17 -3.09
N THR A 84 8.80 4.98 -3.25
CA THR A 84 7.49 4.69 -2.65
C THR A 84 6.98 3.33 -3.12
N TYR A 85 7.08 3.02 -4.41
CA TYR A 85 6.62 1.75 -4.95
C TYR A 85 7.38 0.56 -4.35
N PHE A 86 8.72 0.62 -4.30
CA PHE A 86 9.55 -0.46 -3.78
C PHE A 86 9.44 -0.63 -2.27
N LEU A 87 9.47 0.46 -1.51
CA LEU A 87 9.42 0.40 -0.04
C LEU A 87 8.08 -0.13 0.46
N THR A 88 7.00 0.21 -0.23
CA THR A 88 5.65 -0.27 0.12
C THR A 88 5.36 -1.68 -0.37
N LEU A 89 6.21 -2.25 -1.24
CA LEU A 89 5.95 -3.54 -1.90
C LEU A 89 5.92 -4.72 -0.92
N PRO A 90 6.89 -4.90 -0.01
CA PRO A 90 6.85 -6.00 0.96
C PRO A 90 5.61 -5.93 1.84
N LEU A 91 5.28 -4.73 2.33
CA LEU A 91 4.09 -4.51 3.16
C LEU A 91 2.80 -4.82 2.40
N THR A 92 2.68 -4.37 1.15
CA THR A 92 1.52 -4.67 0.30
C THR A 92 1.37 -6.18 0.09
N LEU A 93 2.47 -6.90 -0.14
CA LEU A 93 2.44 -8.35 -0.32
C LEU A 93 2.04 -9.09 0.96
N VAL A 94 2.59 -8.71 2.11
CA VAL A 94 2.26 -9.36 3.40
C VAL A 94 0.78 -9.13 3.75
N CYS A 95 0.31 -7.88 3.71
CA CYS A 95 -1.09 -7.55 3.99
C CYS A 95 -2.04 -8.21 2.98
N GLY A 96 -1.68 -8.20 1.70
CA GLY A 96 -2.47 -8.84 0.64
C GLY A 96 -2.54 -10.36 0.79
N ALA A 97 -1.43 -11.02 1.05
CA ALA A 97 -1.39 -12.47 1.27
C ALA A 97 -2.24 -12.87 2.49
N TYR A 98 -2.10 -12.15 3.61
CA TYR A 98 -2.91 -12.40 4.80
C TYR A 98 -4.41 -12.22 4.53
N PHE A 99 -4.78 -11.13 3.86
CA PHE A 99 -6.17 -10.86 3.49
C PHE A 99 -6.75 -11.94 2.57
N ILE A 100 -6.02 -12.34 1.51
CA ILE A 100 -6.47 -13.35 0.56
C ILE A 100 -6.62 -14.73 1.23
N VAL A 101 -5.65 -15.13 2.07
CA VAL A 101 -5.70 -16.41 2.79
C VAL A 101 -6.91 -16.47 3.71
N LYS A 102 -7.16 -15.41 4.49
CA LYS A 102 -8.33 -15.36 5.39
C LYS A 102 -9.65 -15.28 4.63
N LEU A 103 -9.68 -14.62 3.48
CA LEU A 103 -10.85 -14.60 2.60
C LEU A 103 -11.15 -16.00 2.02
N GLY A 104 -10.11 -16.74 1.62
CA GLY A 104 -10.25 -18.09 1.06
C GLY A 104 -10.53 -19.19 2.09
N CYS A 105 -10.01 -19.04 3.32
CA CYS A 105 -10.19 -20.00 4.41
C CYS A 105 -11.44 -19.74 5.25
N GLY A 106 -12.14 -18.62 5.05
CA GLY A 106 -13.41 -18.28 5.70
C GLY A 106 -14.63 -19.01 5.13
N LYS A 107 -14.46 -20.20 4.57
CA LYS A 107 -15.54 -21.16 4.28
C LYS A 107 -15.68 -22.13 5.43
#